data_AF-L8LL98-F1
#
_entry.id   AF-L8LL98-F1
#
_cell.length_a   1.000
_cell.length_b   1.000
_cell.length_c   1.000
_cell.angle_alpha   90.00
_cell.angle_beta   90.00
_cell.angle_gamma   90.00
#
_symmetry.space_group_name_H-M   'P 1'
#
loop_
_entity.id
_entity.type
_entity.pdbx_description
1 polymer ?
#
loop_
_entity_poly.entity_id
_entity_poly.type
_entity_poly.pdbx_seq_one_letter_code
_entity_poly.pdbx_strand_id
1 'polypeptide(L)'
;MTTTSIGEFNETLYRAAYAYVDDLITNGLSAPDGVVYTTALDFYNGYGKFQPGLEGFFTSTSNGNDFVSASGPEVNGNGGVDVDLYGIGYDINIIGPTSFEITPTSLGVGEQDVLVGRTQQDLEDGFFLSALNGTFTDRTNLNNPLSGTTTPLYVGRGTRDFALINNFTIGKDYISVAGNVFDYNFKYEANGNFNIFKSGRSGNGDLIGVVAGGPFDLQPRRFLSDGSFRLSARVLRRGFNEELYVKVNELEGVVSPSEALNHYVTTGQFQEDIKGVFTGAEQGSPISFSTGVADGNDTLFAYGGRGAIISGVGILVSGDVTTIEPGFGANQVDTLIGGLETSDNFLLGIGTDWNSTAQALYVGNDGLDLAYIQNYQTQDKVILAGAVEDYTYATLGSALEISTLDGDLIGIVEGVGAVSATETLDNGTVAVQLR
;
A
#
# COMPACT_ATOMS: atom_id res chain seq x y z
N MET A 1 -14.13 25.35 18.06
CA MET A 1 -12.72 24.93 17.94
C MET A 1 -12.42 24.09 19.16
N THR A 2 -12.66 22.79 19.06
CA THR A 2 -12.16 21.81 20.04
C THR A 2 -10.65 21.74 19.86
N THR A 3 -9.91 21.77 20.95
CA THR A 3 -8.46 21.60 20.96
C THR A 3 -8.17 20.15 20.57
N THR A 4 -7.55 19.95 19.40
CA THR A 4 -7.01 18.64 19.03
C THR A 4 -5.79 18.36 19.90
N SER A 5 -5.84 17.29 20.71
CA SER A 5 -4.63 16.83 21.39
C SER A 5 -3.75 16.13 20.36
N ILE A 6 -2.45 16.38 20.40
CA ILE A 6 -1.49 15.66 19.56
C ILE A 6 -1.12 14.40 20.34
N GLY A 7 -1.38 13.24 19.77
CA GLY A 7 -0.89 11.97 20.29
C GLY A 7 0.63 11.98 20.31
N GLU A 8 1.19 11.57 21.44
CA GLU A 8 2.63 11.55 21.66
C GLU A 8 3.09 10.11 21.83
N PHE A 9 4.41 9.92 21.71
CA PHE A 9 5.04 8.66 22.04
C PHE A 9 4.73 8.28 23.49
N ASN A 10 4.16 7.10 23.70
CA ASN A 10 3.77 6.66 25.03
C ASN A 10 4.96 5.96 25.73
N GLU A 11 5.76 6.75 26.44
CA GLU A 11 6.93 6.24 27.17
C GLU A 11 6.60 5.11 28.14
N THR A 12 5.45 5.20 28.81
CA THR A 12 5.05 4.20 29.80
C THR A 12 4.74 2.87 29.12
N LEU A 13 3.99 2.91 28.02
CA LEU A 13 3.67 1.73 27.21
C LEU A 13 4.92 1.12 26.60
N TYR A 14 5.80 1.96 26.04
CA TYR A 14 7.06 1.50 25.45
C TYR A 14 7.97 0.81 26.48
N ARG A 15 8.09 1.36 27.69
CA ARG A 15 8.85 0.70 28.79
C ARG A 15 8.17 -0.57 29.30
N ALA A 16 6.85 -0.61 29.29
CA ALA A 16 6.09 -1.80 29.65
C ALA A 16 6.30 -2.92 28.61
N ALA A 17 6.36 -2.59 27.32
CA ALA A 17 6.67 -3.53 26.23
C ALA A 17 8.12 -4.03 26.32
N TYR A 18 9.08 -3.14 26.60
CA TYR A 18 10.50 -3.46 26.55
C TYR A 18 11.16 -3.38 27.93
N ALA A 19 11.16 -4.51 28.64
CA ALA A 19 11.73 -4.63 29.99
C ALA A 19 13.17 -4.10 30.11
N TYR A 20 13.99 -4.33 29.08
CA TYR A 20 15.37 -3.87 29.10
C TYR A 20 15.46 -2.33 28.94
N VAL A 21 14.56 -1.68 28.18
CA VAL A 21 14.52 -0.21 28.08
C VAL A 21 14.17 0.40 29.43
N ASP A 22 13.21 -0.19 30.11
CA ASP A 22 12.82 0.20 31.47
C ASP A 22 14.00 0.12 32.45
N ASP A 23 14.79 -0.95 32.37
CA ASP A 23 16.02 -1.15 33.15
C ASP A 23 17.10 -0.12 32.80
N LEU A 24 17.35 0.10 31.50
CA LEU A 24 18.33 1.08 31.01
C LEU A 24 18.05 2.48 31.59
N ILE A 25 16.79 2.93 31.51
CA ILE A 25 16.38 4.26 31.94
C ILE A 25 16.36 4.37 33.47
N THR A 26 15.77 3.38 34.16
CA THR A 26 15.62 3.43 35.63
C THR A 26 16.97 3.38 36.35
N ASN A 27 17.90 2.56 35.84
CA ASN A 27 19.20 2.34 36.46
C ASN A 27 20.32 3.18 35.81
N GLY A 28 20.00 4.02 34.83
CA GLY A 28 20.98 4.88 34.15
C GLY A 28 22.08 4.09 33.44
N LEU A 29 21.73 2.96 32.84
CA LEU A 29 22.66 2.10 32.12
C LEU A 29 22.80 2.59 30.68
N SER A 30 23.99 2.35 30.09
CA SER A 30 24.22 2.62 28.68
C SER A 30 23.46 1.62 27.81
N ALA A 31 22.81 2.12 26.76
CA ALA A 31 22.33 1.31 25.66
C ALA A 31 23.50 0.69 24.86
N PRO A 32 23.25 -0.24 23.91
CA PRO A 32 24.31 -0.90 23.15
C PRO A 32 25.18 0.04 22.31
N ASP A 33 24.69 1.25 21.99
CA ASP A 33 25.46 2.33 21.35
C ASP A 33 26.38 3.09 22.31
N GLY A 34 26.38 2.75 23.60
CA GLY A 34 27.17 3.39 24.66
C GLY A 34 26.52 4.63 25.28
N VAL A 35 25.35 5.08 24.80
CA VAL A 35 24.67 6.29 25.27
C VAL A 35 23.77 5.97 26.47
N VAL A 36 23.78 6.83 27.49
CA VAL A 36 22.84 6.77 28.61
C VAL A 36 21.64 7.66 28.28
N TYR A 37 20.47 7.04 28.13
CA TYR A 37 19.22 7.73 27.84
C TYR A 37 18.44 7.98 29.13
N THR A 38 17.85 9.17 29.26
CA THR A 38 17.10 9.58 30.46
C THR A 38 15.59 9.39 30.34
N THR A 39 15.10 9.21 29.11
CA THR A 39 13.67 9.01 28.81
C THR A 39 13.53 7.91 27.76
N ALA A 40 12.33 7.31 27.67
CA ALA A 40 12.07 6.29 26.66
C ALA A 40 11.95 6.90 25.27
N LEU A 41 11.47 8.14 25.17
CA LEU A 41 11.42 8.88 23.92
C LEU A 41 12.83 9.17 23.39
N ASP A 42 13.76 9.59 24.25
CA ASP A 42 15.16 9.81 23.85
C ASP A 42 15.80 8.50 23.39
N PHE A 43 15.57 7.40 24.12
CA PHE A 43 16.04 6.07 23.71
C PHE A 43 15.47 5.67 22.35
N TYR A 44 14.16 5.77 22.16
CA TYR A 44 13.51 5.46 20.89
C TYR A 44 14.10 6.31 19.76
N ASN A 45 14.28 7.62 19.99
CA ASN A 45 14.82 8.54 19.00
C ASN A 45 16.30 8.39 18.69
N GLY A 46 17.12 7.96 19.65
CA GLY A 46 18.55 7.78 19.46
C GLY A 46 18.93 6.39 18.97
N TYR A 47 18.18 5.36 19.39
CA TYR A 47 18.55 3.96 19.18
C TYR A 47 17.36 3.06 18.85
N GLY A 48 16.27 3.14 19.61
CA GLY A 48 15.17 2.16 19.59
C GLY A 48 14.50 2.00 18.23
N LYS A 49 14.14 3.10 17.57
CA LYS A 49 13.49 3.10 16.23
C LYS A 49 14.36 2.54 15.11
N PHE A 50 15.63 2.24 15.39
CA PHE A 50 16.58 1.64 14.46
C PHE A 50 16.82 0.15 14.72
N GLN A 51 16.23 -0.43 15.77
CA GLN A 51 16.44 -1.84 16.11
C GLN A 51 15.23 -2.69 15.72
N PRO A 52 15.44 -3.80 15.00
CA PRO A 52 14.37 -4.76 14.72
C PRO A 52 13.67 -5.22 16.01
N GLY A 53 12.33 -5.26 15.99
CA GLY A 53 11.50 -5.74 17.09
C GLY A 53 11.26 -4.74 18.23
N LEU A 54 11.60 -3.46 18.06
CA LEU A 54 11.30 -2.39 19.01
C LEU A 54 10.24 -1.42 18.49
N GLU A 55 9.02 -1.90 18.41
CA GLU A 55 7.84 -1.14 17.97
C GLU A 55 7.63 0.16 18.75
N GLY A 56 7.38 1.25 18.01
CA GLY A 56 7.00 2.54 18.59
C GLY A 56 5.52 2.58 18.91
N PHE A 57 5.14 2.99 20.13
CA PHE A 57 3.73 3.11 20.54
C PHE A 57 3.31 4.59 20.60
N PHE A 58 2.37 4.97 19.74
CA PHE A 58 1.82 6.33 19.70
C PHE A 58 0.36 6.30 20.12
N THR A 59 0.02 7.02 21.18
CA THR A 59 -1.32 6.99 21.79
C THR A 59 -1.82 8.41 22.00
N SER A 60 -3.13 8.61 22.07
CA SER A 60 -3.64 9.90 22.50
C SER A 60 -3.45 10.12 24.00
N THR A 61 -3.61 11.36 24.46
CA THR A 61 -3.34 11.76 25.86
C THR A 61 -4.60 12.20 26.61
N SER A 62 -5.76 12.28 25.95
CA SER A 62 -6.97 12.85 26.55
C SER A 62 -8.26 12.28 25.98
N ASN A 63 -9.40 12.58 26.63
CA ASN A 63 -10.71 12.42 26.03
C ASN A 63 -10.95 13.59 25.05
N GLY A 64 -11.32 13.31 23.81
CA GLY A 64 -11.54 14.29 22.77
C GLY A 64 -11.20 13.76 21.38
N ASN A 65 -11.29 14.64 20.37
CA ASN A 65 -10.80 14.33 19.03
C ASN A 65 -9.29 14.54 19.01
N ASP A 66 -8.55 13.50 18.66
CA ASP A 66 -7.10 13.45 18.74
C ASP A 66 -6.44 13.36 17.36
N PHE A 67 -5.17 13.76 17.29
CA PHE A 67 -4.34 13.60 16.10
C PHE A 67 -3.08 12.83 16.49
N VAL A 68 -2.97 11.57 16.04
CA VAL A 68 -1.87 10.67 16.36
C VAL A 68 -1.09 10.42 15.07
N SER A 69 0.18 10.80 15.04
CA SER A 69 1.05 10.61 13.88
C SER A 69 2.24 9.76 14.27
N ALA A 70 2.49 8.71 13.49
CA ALA A 70 3.73 7.97 13.60
C ALA A 70 4.89 8.88 13.15
N SER A 71 6.03 8.74 13.81
CA SER A 71 7.28 9.39 13.41
C SER A 71 8.47 8.46 13.60
N GLY A 72 9.40 8.50 12.66
CA GLY A 72 10.62 7.72 12.65
C GLY A 72 11.43 7.99 11.37
N PRO A 73 12.77 8.04 11.44
CA PRO A 73 13.62 8.13 10.26
C PRO A 73 13.71 6.79 9.55
N GLU A 74 13.95 6.88 8.25
CA GLU A 74 14.30 5.77 7.38
C GLU A 74 15.51 5.02 7.94
N VAL A 75 15.38 3.72 8.16
CA VAL A 75 16.52 2.85 8.41
C VAL A 75 16.88 2.24 7.05
N ASN A 76 18.00 2.67 6.47
CA ASN A 76 18.56 2.04 5.29
C ASN A 76 19.04 0.62 5.65
N GLY A 77 18.14 -0.36 5.68
CA GLY A 77 18.45 -1.75 5.95
C GLY A 77 17.22 -2.59 6.29
N ASN A 78 17.16 -3.81 5.72
CA ASN A 78 16.11 -4.80 5.96
C ASN A 78 15.86 -5.01 7.45
N GLY A 79 14.76 -4.45 7.97
CA GLY A 79 14.32 -4.67 9.35
C GLY A 79 14.00 -3.40 10.14
N GLY A 80 13.46 -2.37 9.50
CA GLY A 80 12.98 -1.21 10.24
C GLY A 80 11.83 -1.55 11.19
N VAL A 81 11.53 -0.61 12.07
CA VAL A 81 10.63 -0.79 13.21
C VAL A 81 9.18 -0.59 12.79
N ASP A 82 8.30 -1.52 13.18
CA ASP A 82 6.85 -1.34 13.02
C ASP A 82 6.36 -0.30 14.05
N VAL A 83 5.32 0.46 13.74
CA VAL A 83 4.75 1.44 14.68
C VAL A 83 3.28 1.20 14.86
N ASP A 84 2.83 1.29 16.10
CA ASP A 84 1.44 1.08 16.47
C ASP A 84 0.80 2.41 16.86
N LEU A 85 -0.29 2.74 16.16
CA LEU A 85 -1.07 3.96 16.39
C LEU A 85 -2.41 3.60 17.06
N TYR A 86 -2.66 4.26 18.20
CA TYR A 86 -3.90 4.18 18.95
C TYR A 86 -4.52 5.57 19.08
N GLY A 87 -5.78 5.73 18.70
CA GLY A 87 -6.51 7.00 18.88
C GLY A 87 -6.88 7.32 20.32
N ILE A 88 -6.66 6.39 21.26
CA ILE A 88 -6.97 6.55 22.67
C ILE A 88 -5.71 6.52 23.54
N GLY A 89 -5.82 7.03 24.77
CA GLY A 89 -4.80 6.90 25.81
C GLY A 89 -4.96 5.64 26.68
N TYR A 90 -3.91 5.33 27.44
CA TYR A 90 -3.87 4.19 28.35
C TYR A 90 -3.31 4.59 29.72
N ASP A 91 -3.96 4.11 30.77
CA ASP A 91 -3.42 4.02 32.12
C ASP A 91 -2.70 2.69 32.28
N ILE A 92 -1.42 2.74 32.64
CA ILE A 92 -0.56 1.57 32.72
C ILE A 92 -0.03 1.44 34.14
N ASN A 93 -0.37 0.34 34.79
CA ASN A 93 0.03 0.03 36.15
C ASN A 93 1.01 -1.15 36.15
N ILE A 94 2.28 -0.91 36.48
CA ILE A 94 3.30 -1.97 36.57
C ILE A 94 3.10 -2.72 37.90
N ILE A 95 2.55 -3.92 37.84
CA ILE A 95 2.20 -4.74 39.02
C ILE A 95 3.27 -5.79 39.36
N GLY A 96 4.30 -5.94 38.52
CA GLY A 96 5.41 -6.86 38.74
C GLY A 96 6.56 -6.68 37.75
N PRO A 97 7.66 -7.45 37.90
CA PRO A 97 8.85 -7.31 37.06
C PRO A 97 8.57 -7.60 35.58
N THR A 98 7.65 -8.52 35.29
CA THR A 98 7.24 -8.88 33.92
C THR A 98 5.77 -8.64 33.65
N SER A 99 5.05 -8.05 34.61
CA SER A 99 3.60 -7.94 34.54
C SER A 99 3.10 -6.52 34.75
N PHE A 100 2.12 -6.13 33.96
CA PHE A 100 1.48 -4.82 34.03
C PHE A 100 -0.01 -4.98 33.72
N GLU A 101 -0.78 -4.01 34.17
CA GLU A 101 -2.20 -3.87 33.87
C GLU A 101 -2.36 -2.65 32.96
N ILE A 102 -3.06 -2.83 31.84
CA ILE A 102 -3.43 -1.75 30.93
C ILE A 102 -4.92 -1.53 31.05
N THR A 103 -5.32 -0.28 31.27
CA THR A 103 -6.71 0.17 31.19
C THR A 103 -6.79 1.33 30.20
N PRO A 104 -7.65 1.28 29.18
CA PRO A 104 -7.83 2.41 28.29
C PRO A 104 -8.48 3.59 29.05
N THR A 105 -8.00 4.82 28.82
CA THR A 105 -8.54 6.03 29.47
C THR A 105 -9.85 6.50 28.83
N SER A 106 -10.03 6.18 27.54
CA SER A 106 -11.24 6.39 26.73
C SER A 106 -11.51 5.16 25.85
N LEU A 107 -12.72 5.06 25.31
CA LEU A 107 -13.07 4.08 24.26
C LEU A 107 -13.37 4.74 22.90
N GLY A 108 -13.03 6.03 22.70
CA GLY A 108 -13.33 6.71 21.43
C GLY A 108 -14.77 7.19 21.31
N VAL A 109 -15.62 7.05 22.34
CA VAL A 109 -17.08 7.24 22.18
C VAL A 109 -17.42 8.72 22.01
N GLY A 110 -17.85 9.06 20.80
CA GLY A 110 -18.08 10.46 20.39
C GLY A 110 -16.84 11.21 19.93
N GLU A 111 -15.74 10.52 19.69
CA GLU A 111 -14.44 11.07 19.28
C GLU A 111 -14.20 10.79 17.78
N GLN A 112 -13.62 11.76 17.07
CA GLN A 112 -13.14 11.62 15.70
C GLN A 112 -11.65 11.84 15.68
N ASP A 113 -10.92 10.75 15.76
CA ASP A 113 -9.46 10.78 15.84
C ASP A 113 -8.85 10.68 14.45
N VAL A 114 -7.66 11.22 14.27
CA VAL A 114 -6.91 11.13 13.03
C VAL A 114 -5.63 10.36 13.32
N LEU A 115 -5.46 9.21 12.68
CA LEU A 115 -4.26 8.37 12.75
C LEU A 115 -3.49 8.54 11.45
N VAL A 116 -2.23 8.95 11.51
CA VAL A 116 -1.40 9.22 10.34
C VAL A 116 -0.19 8.31 10.34
N GLY A 117 -0.17 7.37 9.39
CA GLY A 117 0.99 6.54 9.14
C GLY A 117 2.18 7.32 8.61
N ARG A 118 3.33 6.66 8.58
CA ARG A 118 4.55 7.15 7.96
C ARG A 118 4.38 7.18 6.45
N THR A 119 5.00 8.15 5.79
CA THR A 119 5.01 8.26 4.32
C THR A 119 6.07 7.36 3.67
N GLN A 120 6.60 6.37 4.40
CA GLN A 120 7.76 5.58 3.99
C GLN A 120 7.32 4.19 3.60
N GLN A 121 7.57 3.81 2.35
CA GLN A 121 7.09 2.58 1.73
C GLN A 121 7.67 1.30 2.35
N ASP A 122 8.78 1.41 3.10
CA ASP A 122 9.55 0.25 3.58
C ASP A 122 9.22 -0.20 5.00
N LEU A 123 8.38 0.51 5.75
CA LEU A 123 8.01 0.16 7.13
C LEU A 123 6.52 -0.13 7.31
N GLU A 124 6.14 -1.04 8.22
CA GLU A 124 4.75 -1.42 8.46
C GLU A 124 4.15 -0.62 9.62
N ASP A 125 2.96 -0.05 9.39
CA ASP A 125 2.20 0.67 10.41
C ASP A 125 0.97 -0.13 10.85
N GLY A 126 0.77 -0.24 12.16
CA GLY A 126 -0.39 -0.83 12.80
C GLY A 126 -1.39 0.22 13.22
N PHE A 127 -2.62 0.16 12.71
CA PHE A 127 -3.71 1.05 13.09
C PHE A 127 -4.72 0.31 13.97
N PHE A 128 -4.80 0.68 15.25
CA PHE A 128 -5.61 -0.05 16.23
C PHE A 128 -6.96 0.62 16.44
N LEU A 129 -8.02 -0.11 16.05
CA LEU A 129 -9.42 0.21 16.33
C LEU A 129 -9.95 -0.66 17.49
N SER A 130 -9.04 -1.09 18.35
CA SER A 130 -9.31 -1.85 19.57
C SER A 130 -8.43 -1.33 20.70
N ALA A 131 -8.98 -1.35 21.92
CA ALA A 131 -8.26 -1.07 23.15
C ALA A 131 -7.68 -2.36 23.72
N LEU A 132 -6.42 -2.32 24.11
CA LEU A 132 -5.84 -3.30 25.03
C LEU A 132 -6.43 -3.11 26.43
N ASN A 133 -6.89 -4.19 27.07
CA ASN A 133 -7.39 -4.13 28.43
C ASN A 133 -7.04 -5.42 29.19
N GLY A 134 -6.57 -5.27 30.42
CA GLY A 134 -6.38 -6.35 31.37
C GLY A 134 -4.95 -6.50 31.85
N THR A 135 -4.68 -7.65 32.47
CA THR A 135 -3.37 -7.98 33.03
C THR A 135 -2.55 -8.79 32.04
N PHE A 136 -1.34 -8.31 31.77
CA PHE A 136 -0.35 -8.96 30.94
C PHE A 136 0.75 -9.52 31.85
N THR A 137 1.04 -10.81 31.75
CA THR A 137 2.04 -11.49 32.60
C THR A 137 3.41 -11.61 31.95
N ASP A 138 3.50 -11.29 30.66
CA ASP A 138 4.72 -11.31 29.87
C ASP A 138 4.77 -10.04 29.00
N ARG A 139 5.85 -9.27 29.16
CA ARG A 139 6.09 -8.02 28.43
C ARG A 139 6.27 -8.23 26.93
N THR A 140 6.68 -9.43 26.50
CA THR A 140 6.80 -9.79 25.08
C THR A 140 5.45 -9.99 24.39
N ASN A 141 4.35 -10.08 25.15
CA ASN A 141 3.01 -10.26 24.59
C ASN A 141 2.30 -8.94 24.24
N LEU A 142 2.92 -7.78 24.44
CA LEU A 142 2.36 -6.49 23.99
C LEU A 142 2.28 -6.43 22.46
N ASN A 143 3.29 -6.98 21.79
CA ASN A 143 3.36 -7.13 20.33
C ASN A 143 2.48 -8.30 19.83
N ASN A 144 1.75 -8.97 20.73
CA ASN A 144 0.80 -10.02 20.39
C ASN A 144 -0.53 -9.78 21.12
N PRO A 145 -1.44 -8.97 20.54
CA PRO A 145 -2.70 -8.57 21.17
C PRO A 145 -3.63 -9.74 21.55
N LEU A 146 -3.30 -10.98 21.16
CA LEU A 146 -3.98 -12.22 21.59
C LEU A 146 -3.92 -12.53 23.08
N SER A 147 -2.97 -11.95 23.82
CA SER A 147 -2.78 -12.29 25.24
C SER A 147 -3.75 -11.57 26.18
N GLY A 148 -4.38 -10.49 25.72
CA GLY A 148 -5.30 -9.66 26.50
C GLY A 148 -6.74 -9.70 25.99
N THR A 149 -7.67 -9.15 26.76
CA THR A 149 -9.04 -8.89 26.26
C THR A 149 -9.03 -7.59 25.47
N THR A 150 -9.34 -7.65 24.18
CA THR A 150 -9.51 -6.44 23.37
C THR A 150 -10.94 -5.92 23.49
N THR A 151 -11.10 -4.59 23.59
CA THR A 151 -12.41 -3.91 23.61
C THR A 151 -12.53 -3.07 22.34
N PRO A 152 -13.67 -3.11 21.61
CA PRO A 152 -13.81 -2.31 20.40
C PRO A 152 -13.84 -0.80 20.73
N LEU A 153 -13.17 0.00 19.90
CA LEU A 153 -13.19 1.47 19.98
C LEU A 153 -14.31 2.07 19.11
N TYR A 154 -14.70 3.30 19.42
CA TYR A 154 -15.65 4.11 18.64
C TYR A 154 -17.04 3.49 18.48
N VAL A 155 -17.49 2.70 19.47
CA VAL A 155 -18.78 2.01 19.42
C VAL A 155 -19.84 2.78 20.22
N GLY A 156 -21.02 3.00 19.62
CA GLY A 156 -22.22 3.46 20.32
C GLY A 156 -22.82 4.78 19.83
N ARG A 157 -22.23 5.47 18.83
CA ARG A 157 -22.83 6.67 18.23
C ARG A 157 -22.99 6.62 16.71
N GLY A 158 -23.12 5.42 16.14
CA GLY A 158 -23.42 5.21 14.74
C GLY A 158 -22.24 5.63 13.87
N THR A 159 -22.35 6.74 13.15
CA THR A 159 -21.29 7.23 12.24
C THR A 159 -20.61 8.51 12.72
N ARG A 160 -20.72 8.80 14.03
CA ARG A 160 -20.29 10.09 14.58
C ARG A 160 -18.91 10.02 15.23
N ASP A 161 -18.50 8.85 15.64
CA ASP A 161 -17.23 8.50 16.24
C ASP A 161 -16.50 7.52 15.33
N PHE A 162 -15.23 7.77 15.03
CA PHE A 162 -14.39 6.89 14.21
C PHE A 162 -12.94 7.38 14.20
N ALA A 163 -12.01 6.50 13.89
CA ALA A 163 -10.66 6.89 13.50
C ALA A 163 -10.57 7.14 11.99
N LEU A 164 -10.14 8.34 11.58
CA LEU A 164 -9.71 8.63 10.22
C LEU A 164 -8.24 8.22 10.06
N ILE A 165 -7.97 7.23 9.23
CA ILE A 165 -6.64 6.70 8.96
C ILE A 165 -6.12 7.32 7.66
N ASN A 166 -4.99 8.02 7.74
CA ASN A 166 -4.28 8.62 6.61
C ASN A 166 -2.91 7.95 6.43
N ASN A 167 -2.36 8.06 5.21
CA ASN A 167 -1.09 7.44 4.83
C ASN A 167 -1.07 5.92 5.11
N PHE A 168 -2.16 5.23 4.77
CA PHE A 168 -2.20 3.78 4.86
C PHE A 168 -1.55 3.16 3.62
N THR A 169 -0.46 2.44 3.81
CA THR A 169 0.26 1.74 2.76
C THR A 169 -0.38 0.37 2.48
N ILE A 170 -1.09 0.25 1.36
CA ILE A 170 -1.82 -0.97 0.99
C ILE A 170 -0.89 -2.17 0.97
N GLY A 171 -1.33 -3.24 1.62
CA GLY A 171 -0.63 -4.53 1.66
C GLY A 171 0.58 -4.60 2.58
N LYS A 172 0.99 -3.46 3.12
CA LYS A 172 2.03 -3.35 4.12
C LYS A 172 1.42 -3.16 5.49
N ASP A 173 0.70 -2.06 5.65
CA ASP A 173 0.06 -1.68 6.89
C ASP A 173 -1.08 -2.63 7.24
N TYR A 174 -1.40 -2.67 8.53
CA TYR A 174 -2.47 -3.49 9.05
C TYR A 174 -3.41 -2.70 9.95
N ILE A 175 -4.62 -3.21 10.06
CA ILE A 175 -5.65 -2.67 10.94
C ILE A 175 -6.00 -3.76 11.94
N SER A 176 -6.04 -3.41 13.22
CA SER A 176 -6.43 -4.32 14.29
C SER A 176 -7.79 -3.95 14.86
N VAL A 177 -8.72 -4.92 14.89
CA VAL A 177 -10.05 -4.75 15.48
C VAL A 177 -10.26 -5.74 16.63
N ALA A 178 -11.19 -5.43 17.53
CA ALA A 178 -11.45 -6.28 18.70
C ALA A 178 -12.24 -7.54 18.34
N GLY A 179 -11.78 -8.70 18.82
CA GLY A 179 -12.48 -9.97 18.61
C GLY A 179 -12.37 -10.49 17.18
N ASN A 180 -13.46 -11.06 16.65
CA ASN A 180 -13.43 -11.69 15.34
C ASN A 180 -13.72 -10.66 14.24
N VAL A 181 -12.88 -10.63 13.20
CA VAL A 181 -13.06 -9.75 12.03
C VAL A 181 -14.40 -9.96 11.29
N PHE A 182 -15.02 -11.13 11.40
CA PHE A 182 -16.36 -11.40 10.87
C PHE A 182 -17.48 -10.68 11.64
N ASP A 183 -17.17 -10.12 12.82
CA ASP A 183 -18.08 -9.25 13.55
C ASP A 183 -18.07 -7.80 13.03
N TYR A 184 -17.47 -7.58 11.86
CA TYR A 184 -17.31 -6.29 11.19
C TYR A 184 -17.81 -6.35 9.73
N ASN A 185 -18.29 -5.21 9.23
CA ASN A 185 -18.63 -5.01 7.83
C ASN A 185 -17.68 -3.99 7.22
N PHE A 186 -17.29 -4.25 5.98
CA PHE A 186 -16.32 -3.45 5.25
C PHE A 186 -16.98 -2.88 4.00
N LYS A 187 -16.83 -1.58 3.76
CA LYS A 187 -17.46 -0.92 2.62
C LYS A 187 -16.50 0.07 1.98
N TYR A 188 -16.17 -0.18 0.71
CA TYR A 188 -15.56 0.83 -0.15
C TYR A 188 -16.62 1.80 -0.67
N GLU A 189 -16.32 3.09 -0.64
CA GLU A 189 -17.21 4.16 -1.08
C GLU A 189 -16.70 4.78 -2.39
N ALA A 190 -17.61 5.37 -3.18
CA ALA A 190 -17.27 5.98 -4.47
C ALA A 190 -16.32 7.19 -4.38
N ASN A 191 -16.11 7.73 -3.18
CA ASN A 191 -15.15 8.80 -2.93
C ASN A 191 -13.73 8.30 -2.61
N GLY A 192 -13.47 6.99 -2.72
CA GLY A 192 -12.17 6.37 -2.45
C GLY A 192 -11.95 5.95 -1.00
N ASN A 193 -12.90 6.18 -0.09
CA ASN A 193 -12.74 5.79 1.30
C ASN A 193 -13.10 4.32 1.53
N PHE A 194 -12.37 3.68 2.44
CA PHE A 194 -12.71 2.36 2.94
C PHE A 194 -13.21 2.45 4.39
N ASN A 195 -14.50 2.19 4.57
CA ASN A 195 -15.20 2.29 5.85
C ASN A 195 -15.26 0.93 6.56
N ILE A 196 -14.97 0.93 7.85
CA ILE A 196 -14.98 -0.25 8.73
C ILE A 196 -16.09 -0.05 9.76
N PHE A 197 -17.07 -0.95 9.76
CA PHE A 197 -18.20 -0.92 10.68
C PHE A 197 -18.14 -2.08 11.66
N LYS A 198 -18.31 -1.83 12.95
CA LYS A 198 -18.62 -2.88 13.91
C LYS A 198 -20.07 -3.32 13.69
N SER A 199 -20.28 -4.60 13.37
CA SER A 199 -21.63 -5.13 13.18
C SER A 199 -22.46 -5.00 14.46
N GLY A 200 -23.58 -4.27 14.34
CA GLY A 200 -24.59 -4.13 15.39
C GLY A 200 -25.73 -5.14 15.23
N ARG A 201 -26.52 -5.36 16.29
CA ARG A 201 -27.67 -6.28 16.27
C ARG A 201 -28.80 -5.85 15.32
N SER A 202 -28.84 -4.59 14.91
CA SER A 202 -29.92 -3.97 14.11
C SER A 202 -29.57 -3.76 12.63
N GLY A 203 -28.42 -4.27 12.15
CA GLY A 203 -27.98 -4.09 10.76
C GLY A 203 -27.37 -2.73 10.43
N ASN A 204 -27.56 -1.73 11.29
CA ASN A 204 -26.82 -0.47 11.26
C ASN A 204 -25.65 -0.59 12.25
N GLY A 205 -24.47 -0.97 11.74
CA GLY A 205 -23.25 -1.02 12.55
C GLY A 205 -22.74 0.38 12.92
N ASP A 206 -21.87 0.45 13.93
CA ASP A 206 -21.13 1.67 14.25
C ASP A 206 -19.93 1.76 13.29
N LEU A 207 -19.73 2.92 12.65
CA LEU A 207 -18.50 3.20 11.91
C LEU A 207 -17.39 3.35 12.94
N ILE A 208 -16.29 2.61 12.80
CA ILE A 208 -15.19 2.67 13.78
C ILE A 208 -13.88 3.12 13.15
N GLY A 209 -13.77 3.04 11.83
CA GLY A 209 -12.58 3.43 11.09
C GLY A 209 -12.92 3.83 9.67
N VAL A 210 -12.18 4.80 9.14
CA VAL A 210 -12.21 5.25 7.76
C VAL A 210 -10.77 5.32 7.27
N VAL A 211 -10.38 4.45 6.36
CA VAL A 211 -9.11 4.61 5.65
C VAL A 211 -9.33 5.57 4.49
N ALA A 212 -8.61 6.68 4.54
CA ALA A 212 -8.70 7.74 3.56
C ALA A 212 -7.83 7.42 2.34
N GLY A 213 -8.43 7.59 1.17
CA GLY A 213 -7.69 7.66 -0.08
C GLY A 213 -7.40 6.32 -0.76
N GLY A 214 -7.45 6.39 -2.08
CA GLY A 214 -7.14 5.31 -3.00
C GLY A 214 -8.21 5.23 -4.10
N PRO A 215 -7.85 5.24 -5.40
CA PRO A 215 -8.81 4.95 -6.49
C PRO A 215 -9.27 3.47 -6.51
N PHE A 216 -8.82 2.66 -5.54
CA PHE A 216 -8.91 1.21 -5.57
C PHE A 216 -10.08 0.70 -4.73
N ASP A 217 -10.87 -0.23 -5.27
CA ASP A 217 -11.87 -0.96 -4.50
C ASP A 217 -11.18 -1.83 -3.44
N LEU A 218 -10.97 -1.31 -2.23
CA LEU A 218 -10.24 -1.99 -1.17
C LEU A 218 -11.07 -3.12 -0.54
N GLN A 219 -10.40 -4.19 -0.14
CA GLN A 219 -10.99 -5.30 0.61
C GLN A 219 -10.04 -5.76 1.72
N PRO A 220 -10.58 -6.22 2.86
CA PRO A 220 -9.76 -6.80 3.91
C PRO A 220 -9.23 -8.17 3.48
N ARG A 221 -7.97 -8.45 3.80
CA ARG A 221 -7.25 -9.69 3.50
C ARG A 221 -6.36 -10.08 4.67
N ARG A 222 -5.86 -11.32 4.61
CA ARG A 222 -4.92 -11.90 5.59
C ARG A 222 -5.42 -11.73 7.03
N PHE A 223 -6.64 -12.23 7.27
CA PHE A 223 -7.22 -12.24 8.62
C PHE A 223 -6.35 -13.08 9.54
N LEU A 224 -5.79 -12.43 10.56
CA LEU A 224 -5.05 -13.08 11.62
C LEU A 224 -6.02 -13.45 12.76
N SER A 225 -5.60 -14.40 13.60
CA SER A 225 -6.44 -14.89 14.71
C SER A 225 -6.69 -13.83 15.78
N ASP A 226 -5.95 -12.73 15.75
CA ASP A 226 -5.99 -11.63 16.71
C ASP A 226 -6.94 -10.50 16.32
N GLY A 227 -7.65 -10.66 15.20
CA GLY A 227 -8.55 -9.65 14.67
C GLY A 227 -7.86 -8.64 13.75
N SER A 228 -6.55 -8.76 13.53
CA SER A 228 -5.85 -7.93 12.56
C SER A 228 -6.02 -8.42 11.12
N PHE A 229 -5.95 -7.48 10.19
CA PHE A 229 -6.04 -7.72 8.75
C PHE A 229 -5.30 -6.63 7.99
N ARG A 230 -4.94 -6.93 6.74
CA ARG A 230 -4.39 -5.93 5.81
C ARG A 230 -5.44 -5.53 4.80
N LEU A 231 -5.32 -4.33 4.23
CA LEU A 231 -6.09 -4.00 3.06
C LEU A 231 -5.35 -4.42 1.80
N SER A 232 -6.12 -4.87 0.84
CA SER A 232 -5.64 -5.16 -0.49
C SER A 232 -6.55 -4.48 -1.48
N ALA A 233 -6.02 -4.12 -2.64
CA ALA A 233 -6.90 -3.77 -3.73
C ALA A 233 -7.71 -5.00 -4.17
N ARG A 234 -8.96 -4.79 -4.55
CA ARG A 234 -9.74 -5.76 -5.29
C ARG A 234 -9.24 -5.74 -6.72
N VAL A 235 -8.35 -6.69 -7.00
CA VAL A 235 -7.98 -7.01 -8.36
C VAL A 235 -9.19 -7.70 -9.00
N LEU A 236 -9.85 -7.01 -9.91
CA LEU A 236 -10.79 -7.66 -10.81
C LEU A 236 -9.98 -8.56 -11.74
N ARG A 237 -10.50 -9.77 -12.02
CA ARG A 237 -9.85 -10.68 -12.98
C ARG A 237 -9.59 -10.03 -14.33
N ARG A 238 -10.40 -9.02 -14.69
CA ARG A 238 -10.24 -8.29 -15.94
C ARG A 238 -8.95 -7.47 -15.93
N GLY A 239 -8.11 -7.73 -16.93
CA GLY A 239 -6.84 -7.05 -17.14
C GLY A 239 -5.65 -7.70 -16.44
N PHE A 240 -5.84 -8.59 -15.46
CA PHE A 240 -4.70 -9.31 -14.87
C PHE A 240 -4.28 -10.44 -15.81
N ASN A 241 -3.02 -10.43 -16.24
CA ASN A 241 -2.49 -11.43 -17.17
C ASN A 241 -1.85 -12.58 -16.38
N GLU A 242 -2.62 -13.66 -16.17
CA GLU A 242 -2.19 -14.78 -15.34
C GLU A 242 -0.90 -15.45 -15.84
N GLU A 243 -0.76 -15.63 -17.16
CA GLU A 243 0.38 -16.31 -17.76
C GLU A 243 1.65 -15.44 -17.70
N LEU A 244 1.53 -14.17 -18.07
CA LEU A 244 2.64 -13.24 -18.01
C LEU A 244 3.07 -12.96 -16.57
N TYR A 245 2.12 -12.92 -15.63
CA TYR A 245 2.42 -12.83 -14.21
C TYR A 245 3.31 -13.99 -13.73
N VAL A 246 2.98 -15.23 -14.08
CA VAL A 246 3.78 -16.40 -13.70
C VAL A 246 5.18 -16.32 -14.30
N LYS A 247 5.30 -15.92 -15.57
CA LYS A 247 6.58 -15.83 -16.27
C LYS A 247 7.48 -14.71 -15.76
N VAL A 248 6.96 -13.48 -15.67
CA VAL A 248 7.72 -12.29 -15.22
C VAL A 248 8.25 -12.45 -13.80
N ASN A 249 7.48 -13.10 -12.94
CA ASN A 249 7.85 -13.32 -11.54
C ASN A 249 8.57 -14.66 -11.30
N GLU A 250 8.94 -15.38 -12.36
CA GLU A 250 9.65 -16.67 -12.31
C GLU A 250 8.94 -17.71 -11.42
N LEU A 251 7.60 -17.72 -11.42
CA LEU A 251 6.77 -18.62 -10.61
C LEU A 251 6.42 -19.94 -11.32
N GLU A 252 7.05 -20.22 -12.47
CA GLU A 252 6.82 -21.44 -13.24
C GLU A 252 7.12 -22.68 -12.41
N GLY A 253 6.17 -23.62 -12.38
CA GLY A 253 6.26 -24.82 -11.53
C GLY A 253 5.93 -24.60 -10.05
N VAL A 254 5.80 -23.34 -9.60
CA VAL A 254 5.35 -22.98 -8.25
C VAL A 254 3.86 -22.63 -8.24
N VAL A 255 3.42 -21.83 -9.22
CA VAL A 255 2.04 -21.37 -9.37
C VAL A 255 1.55 -21.69 -10.77
N SER A 256 0.39 -22.35 -10.89
CA SER A 256 -0.23 -22.54 -12.20
C SER A 256 -0.86 -21.22 -12.69
N PRO A 257 -0.92 -20.95 -14.02
CA PRO A 257 -1.61 -19.77 -14.52
C PRO A 257 -3.05 -19.63 -14.00
N SER A 258 -3.81 -20.73 -13.89
CA SER A 258 -5.16 -20.69 -13.31
C SER A 258 -5.24 -20.25 -11.85
N GLU A 259 -4.14 -20.33 -11.10
CA GLU A 259 -4.03 -19.91 -9.70
C GLU A 259 -3.33 -18.56 -9.54
N ALA A 260 -2.74 -18.01 -10.61
CA ALA A 260 -1.93 -16.81 -10.60
C ALA A 260 -2.63 -15.60 -9.98
N LEU A 261 -3.88 -15.32 -10.40
CA LEU A 261 -4.65 -14.22 -9.83
C LEU A 261 -4.88 -14.42 -8.32
N ASN A 262 -5.22 -15.63 -7.90
CA ASN A 262 -5.42 -15.92 -6.48
C ASN A 262 -4.10 -15.76 -5.72
N HIS A 263 -3.00 -16.30 -6.25
CA HIS A 263 -1.67 -16.14 -5.67
C HIS A 263 -1.28 -14.66 -5.53
N TYR A 264 -1.46 -13.87 -6.58
CA TYR A 264 -1.19 -12.44 -6.54
C TYR A 264 -2.05 -11.73 -5.48
N VAL A 265 -3.35 -12.01 -5.44
CA VAL A 265 -4.26 -11.42 -4.46
C VAL A 265 -3.97 -11.86 -3.03
N THR A 266 -3.51 -13.09 -2.79
CA THR A 266 -3.26 -13.59 -1.43
C THR A 266 -1.85 -13.31 -0.93
N THR A 267 -0.89 -13.23 -1.84
CA THR A 267 0.54 -13.31 -1.53
C THR A 267 1.33 -12.30 -2.34
N GLY A 268 1.21 -12.35 -3.67
CA GLY A 268 2.11 -11.64 -4.58
C GLY A 268 2.07 -10.12 -4.42
N GLN A 269 0.90 -9.51 -4.26
CA GLN A 269 0.77 -8.05 -4.09
C GLN A 269 1.44 -7.49 -2.81
N PHE A 270 1.94 -8.38 -1.94
CA PHE A 270 2.62 -8.08 -0.68
C PHE A 270 4.12 -8.40 -0.68
N GLN A 271 4.65 -9.04 -1.73
CA GLN A 271 6.04 -9.52 -1.80
C GLN A 271 6.95 -8.55 -2.57
N GLU A 272 8.18 -8.36 -2.07
CA GLU A 272 9.18 -7.40 -2.60
C GLU A 272 9.43 -7.55 -4.10
N ASP A 273 9.62 -8.79 -4.52
CA ASP A 273 10.08 -9.12 -5.85
C ASP A 273 8.94 -9.50 -6.81
N ILE A 274 7.69 -9.31 -6.39
CA ILE A 274 6.52 -9.71 -7.19
C ILE A 274 5.80 -8.50 -7.76
N LYS A 275 5.78 -8.44 -9.09
CA LYS A 275 5.06 -7.42 -9.85
C LYS A 275 3.68 -7.89 -10.23
N GLY A 276 2.68 -7.03 -10.05
CA GLY A 276 1.39 -7.21 -10.72
C GLY A 276 1.56 -7.05 -12.23
N VAL A 277 0.87 -7.86 -13.03
CA VAL A 277 0.93 -7.73 -14.49
C VAL A 277 -0.47 -7.51 -15.04
N PHE A 278 -0.69 -6.31 -15.57
CA PHE A 278 -1.97 -5.85 -16.06
C PHE A 278 -1.87 -5.48 -17.55
N THR A 279 -2.57 -6.22 -18.39
CA THR A 279 -2.59 -6.01 -19.84
C THR A 279 -4.01 -5.84 -20.37
N GLY A 280 -4.17 -5.17 -21.51
CA GLY A 280 -5.46 -5.07 -22.22
C GLY A 280 -6.09 -6.41 -22.58
N ALA A 281 -7.37 -6.38 -22.95
CA ALA A 281 -8.15 -7.58 -23.22
C ALA A 281 -7.87 -8.19 -24.59
N GLU A 282 -7.88 -9.52 -24.68
CA GLU A 282 -7.63 -10.24 -25.92
C GLU A 282 -8.68 -9.99 -27.02
N GLN A 283 -8.22 -9.81 -28.26
CA GLN A 283 -9.09 -9.76 -29.43
C GLN A 283 -9.81 -11.12 -29.63
N GLY A 284 -11.09 -11.20 -29.22
CA GLY A 284 -11.96 -12.35 -29.49
C GLY A 284 -12.29 -13.29 -28.33
N SER A 285 -11.94 -12.95 -27.09
CA SER A 285 -12.43 -13.70 -25.92
C SER A 285 -13.92 -13.38 -25.68
N PRO A 286 -14.83 -14.38 -25.59
CA PRO A 286 -16.29 -14.16 -25.52
C PRO A 286 -16.80 -13.61 -24.18
N ILE A 287 -15.91 -13.30 -23.24
CA ILE A 287 -16.27 -12.73 -21.94
C ILE A 287 -16.16 -11.20 -22.03
N SER A 288 -17.11 -10.63 -22.78
CA SER A 288 -17.40 -9.20 -22.77
C SER A 288 -18.00 -8.80 -21.42
N PHE A 289 -17.17 -8.28 -20.53
CA PHE A 289 -17.58 -7.25 -19.57
C PHE A 289 -16.65 -6.06 -19.70
N SER A 290 -16.83 -5.37 -20.83
CA SER A 290 -16.37 -4.01 -21.09
C SER A 290 -16.98 -3.05 -20.06
N THR A 291 -16.28 -2.00 -19.66
CA THR A 291 -16.43 -0.73 -20.38
C THR A 291 -15.50 -0.49 -21.57
N GLY A 292 -14.55 -1.39 -21.88
CA GLY A 292 -13.84 -1.42 -23.17
C GLY A 292 -14.10 -2.73 -23.92
N VAL A 293 -14.70 -2.65 -25.11
CA VAL A 293 -15.05 -3.79 -26.00
C VAL A 293 -13.74 -4.39 -26.54
N ALA A 294 -13.76 -5.63 -27.04
CA ALA A 294 -12.61 -6.33 -27.63
C ALA A 294 -11.95 -5.65 -28.87
N ASP A 295 -12.29 -4.38 -29.13
CA ASP A 295 -11.74 -3.43 -30.08
C ASP A 295 -11.92 -2.01 -29.47
N GLY A 296 -11.27 -1.73 -28.33
CA GLY A 296 -11.53 -0.45 -27.67
C GLY A 296 -10.62 -0.09 -26.52
N ASN A 297 -10.70 1.20 -26.21
CA ASN A 297 -10.06 1.88 -25.08
C ASN A 297 -10.24 1.12 -23.77
N ASP A 298 -9.13 0.67 -23.21
CA ASP A 298 -9.04 0.05 -21.91
C ASP A 298 -8.76 1.07 -20.80
N THR A 299 -9.10 0.70 -19.57
CA THR A 299 -8.70 1.46 -18.38
C THR A 299 -8.12 0.47 -17.39
N LEU A 300 -6.81 0.54 -17.19
CA LEU A 300 -6.04 -0.38 -16.38
C LEU A 300 -5.48 0.34 -15.17
N PHE A 301 -5.52 -0.35 -14.04
CA PHE A 301 -5.01 0.17 -12.77
C PHE A 301 -3.90 -0.76 -12.30
N ALA A 302 -2.76 -0.19 -11.94
CA ALA A 302 -1.79 -0.88 -11.12
C ALA A 302 -2.40 -1.14 -9.74
N TYR A 303 -2.15 -2.35 -9.25
CA TYR A 303 -2.51 -2.75 -7.90
C TYR A 303 -1.25 -3.28 -7.20
N GLY A 304 -1.33 -3.40 -5.87
CA GLY A 304 -0.25 -3.91 -5.03
C GLY A 304 0.75 -2.84 -4.61
N GLY A 305 1.53 -3.12 -3.56
CA GLY A 305 2.37 -2.12 -2.91
C GLY A 305 3.78 -1.96 -3.51
N ARG A 306 4.12 -2.66 -4.60
CA ARG A 306 5.53 -2.84 -5.03
C ARG A 306 5.78 -2.77 -6.53
N GLY A 307 4.89 -2.09 -7.24
CA GLY A 307 5.03 -1.89 -8.67
C GLY A 307 4.25 -2.89 -9.49
N ALA A 308 3.85 -2.44 -10.66
CA ALA A 308 3.15 -3.22 -11.65
C ALA A 308 3.76 -3.02 -13.03
N ILE A 309 3.54 -3.99 -13.90
CA ILE A 309 3.70 -3.83 -15.34
C ILE A 309 2.30 -3.56 -15.90
N ILE A 310 2.13 -2.43 -16.59
CA ILE A 310 0.85 -2.00 -17.13
C ILE A 310 0.97 -1.78 -18.64
N SER A 311 0.10 -2.40 -19.42
CA SER A 311 0.04 -2.25 -20.88
C SER A 311 -1.41 -2.23 -21.35
N GLY A 312 -1.86 -1.18 -22.03
CA GLY A 312 -3.19 -1.19 -22.67
C GLY A 312 -3.30 -2.21 -23.81
N VAL A 313 -2.17 -2.70 -24.32
CA VAL A 313 -2.12 -3.77 -25.33
C VAL A 313 -2.04 -5.14 -24.67
N GLY A 314 -2.83 -6.10 -25.17
CA GLY A 314 -2.78 -7.50 -24.78
C GLY A 314 -1.44 -8.17 -25.10
N ILE A 315 -0.94 -8.96 -24.16
CA ILE A 315 0.33 -9.71 -24.31
C ILE A 315 0.03 -11.20 -24.08
N LEU A 316 0.34 -12.04 -25.07
CA LEU A 316 0.08 -13.47 -25.03
C LEU A 316 1.36 -14.23 -24.65
N VAL A 317 1.24 -15.28 -23.84
CA VAL A 317 2.37 -16.14 -23.47
C VAL A 317 2.08 -17.57 -23.92
N SER A 318 2.68 -17.98 -25.03
CA SER A 318 2.57 -19.35 -25.54
C SER A 318 3.86 -20.14 -25.27
N GLY A 319 3.98 -20.71 -24.08
CA GLY A 319 5.19 -21.38 -23.61
C GLY A 319 6.35 -20.39 -23.43
N ASP A 320 7.54 -20.72 -23.93
CA ASP A 320 8.71 -19.83 -23.84
C ASP A 320 8.56 -18.58 -24.70
N VAL A 321 7.61 -18.57 -25.64
CA VAL A 321 7.39 -17.46 -26.56
C VAL A 321 6.33 -16.52 -25.98
N THR A 322 6.75 -15.29 -25.71
CA THR A 322 5.80 -14.18 -25.55
C THR A 322 5.50 -13.63 -26.94
N THR A 323 4.23 -13.41 -27.26
CA THR A 323 3.82 -12.75 -28.51
C THR A 323 2.86 -11.63 -28.16
N ILE A 324 2.96 -10.52 -28.86
CA ILE A 324 2.04 -9.39 -28.68
C ILE A 324 0.81 -9.65 -29.53
N GLU A 325 -0.36 -9.21 -29.05
CA GLU A 325 -1.57 -9.33 -29.85
C GLU A 325 -1.48 -8.60 -31.19
N PRO A 326 -2.14 -9.13 -32.24
CA PRO A 326 -2.26 -8.42 -33.51
C PRO A 326 -2.96 -7.08 -33.30
N GLY A 327 -2.29 -5.97 -33.65
CA GLY A 327 -2.89 -4.63 -33.58
C GLY A 327 -2.03 -3.61 -32.84
N PHE A 328 -1.21 -4.04 -31.87
CA PHE A 328 -0.24 -3.17 -31.18
C PHE A 328 -0.84 -1.87 -30.60
N GLY A 329 -2.11 -1.86 -30.16
CA GLY A 329 -2.76 -0.63 -29.68
C GLY A 329 -3.37 0.24 -30.78
N ALA A 330 -3.34 -0.18 -32.05
CA ALA A 330 -3.82 0.63 -33.17
C ALA A 330 -5.31 0.98 -33.03
N ASN A 331 -5.62 2.28 -33.14
CA ASN A 331 -6.93 2.88 -32.89
C ASN A 331 -7.48 2.69 -31.46
N GLN A 332 -6.62 2.50 -30.46
CA GLN A 332 -7.01 2.39 -29.06
C GLN A 332 -6.46 3.56 -28.23
N VAL A 333 -7.34 4.21 -27.46
CA VAL A 333 -6.94 5.22 -26.46
C VAL A 333 -7.09 4.60 -25.08
N ASP A 334 -6.01 4.02 -24.57
CA ASP A 334 -6.02 3.32 -23.29
C ASP A 334 -5.66 4.26 -22.15
N THR A 335 -6.25 4.05 -20.98
CA THR A 335 -5.91 4.79 -19.76
C THR A 335 -5.17 3.87 -18.81
N LEU A 336 -3.91 4.20 -18.50
CA LEU A 336 -3.05 3.40 -17.62
C LEU A 336 -2.82 4.19 -16.33
N ILE A 337 -3.27 3.64 -15.19
CA ILE A 337 -3.29 4.37 -13.92
C ILE A 337 -2.32 3.71 -12.96
N GLY A 338 -1.26 4.44 -12.60
CA GLY A 338 -0.25 3.99 -11.63
C GLY A 338 -0.80 3.79 -10.22
N GLY A 339 -0.10 2.96 -9.47
CA GLY A 339 -0.27 2.81 -8.04
C GLY A 339 0.24 4.06 -7.33
N LEU A 340 -0.33 4.36 -6.17
CA LEU A 340 0.26 5.38 -5.32
C LEU A 340 1.50 4.80 -4.68
N GLU A 341 2.61 5.55 -4.73
CA GLU A 341 3.83 5.19 -4.02
C GLU A 341 4.43 3.84 -4.45
N THR A 342 4.21 3.43 -5.70
CA THR A 342 4.83 2.25 -6.31
C THR A 342 5.85 2.65 -7.36
N SER A 343 6.70 1.72 -7.82
CA SER A 343 7.53 1.89 -9.02
C SER A 343 6.92 1.06 -10.15
N ASP A 344 6.07 1.71 -10.94
CA ASP A 344 5.34 1.08 -12.03
C ASP A 344 6.08 1.21 -13.37
N ASN A 345 5.92 0.19 -14.20
CA ASN A 345 6.40 0.15 -15.57
C ASN A 345 5.21 0.25 -16.52
N PHE A 346 5.06 1.42 -17.16
CA PHE A 346 4.07 1.66 -18.21
C PHE A 346 4.66 1.28 -19.56
N LEU A 347 4.07 0.29 -20.23
CA LEU A 347 4.60 -0.22 -21.50
C LEU A 347 3.96 0.51 -22.69
N LEU A 348 4.80 1.25 -23.41
CA LEU A 348 4.51 1.81 -24.74
C LEU A 348 5.43 1.17 -25.80
N GLY A 349 6.26 0.22 -25.37
CA GLY A 349 7.11 -0.62 -26.20
C GLY A 349 7.45 -1.91 -25.47
N ILE A 350 7.75 -2.94 -26.24
CA ILE A 350 8.10 -4.28 -25.73
C ILE A 350 9.45 -4.68 -26.32
N GLY A 351 10.33 -5.23 -25.49
CA GLY A 351 11.70 -5.59 -25.87
C GLY A 351 11.85 -7.01 -26.42
N THR A 352 13.08 -7.31 -26.83
CA THR A 352 13.44 -8.61 -27.43
C THR A 352 13.41 -9.78 -26.46
N ASP A 353 13.36 -9.51 -25.15
CA ASP A 353 13.14 -10.57 -24.16
C ASP A 353 11.77 -11.22 -24.34
N TRP A 354 10.83 -10.48 -24.93
CA TRP A 354 9.43 -10.87 -25.07
C TRP A 354 9.01 -11.01 -26.54
N ASN A 355 9.88 -10.68 -27.49
CA ASN A 355 9.62 -10.80 -28.92
C ASN A 355 10.95 -10.98 -29.67
N SER A 356 10.93 -11.47 -30.90
CA SER A 356 12.17 -11.58 -31.69
C SER A 356 12.83 -10.22 -32.01
N THR A 357 12.05 -9.14 -31.95
CA THR A 357 12.47 -7.75 -32.18
C THR A 357 11.76 -6.84 -31.20
N ALA A 358 12.43 -5.78 -30.73
CA ALA A 358 11.76 -4.73 -29.98
C ALA A 358 10.65 -4.10 -30.84
N GLN A 359 9.53 -3.77 -30.22
CA GLN A 359 8.32 -3.36 -30.90
C GLN A 359 7.61 -2.22 -30.18
N ALA A 360 7.38 -1.13 -30.89
CA ALA A 360 6.63 0.01 -30.38
C ALA A 360 5.12 -0.30 -30.37
N LEU A 361 4.44 0.23 -29.37
CA LEU A 361 2.98 0.15 -29.21
C LEU A 361 2.36 1.51 -29.53
N TYR A 362 1.09 1.50 -29.90
CA TYR A 362 0.29 2.66 -30.30
C TYR A 362 0.84 3.43 -31.50
N VAL A 363 1.72 2.82 -32.30
CA VAL A 363 2.29 3.47 -33.48
C VAL A 363 1.39 3.27 -34.70
N GLY A 364 0.91 4.37 -35.26
CA GLY A 364 0.07 4.44 -36.44
C GLY A 364 -0.93 5.60 -36.37
N ASN A 365 -1.85 5.65 -37.34
CA ASN A 365 -3.14 6.33 -37.27
C ASN A 365 -3.22 7.80 -36.75
N ASP A 366 -2.14 8.56 -36.81
CA ASP A 366 -2.08 10.00 -36.55
C ASP A 366 -2.63 10.40 -35.16
N GLY A 367 -2.25 9.67 -34.10
CA GLY A 367 -2.64 9.96 -32.71
C GLY A 367 -4.06 9.52 -32.33
N LEU A 368 -4.65 8.58 -33.06
CA LEU A 368 -5.90 7.91 -32.70
C LEU A 368 -5.67 6.68 -31.79
N ASP A 369 -4.41 6.39 -31.54
CA ASP A 369 -3.84 5.31 -30.75
C ASP A 369 -2.86 5.93 -29.74
N LEU A 370 -3.22 5.93 -28.45
CA LEU A 370 -2.34 6.46 -27.41
C LEU A 370 -2.61 5.84 -26.05
N ALA A 371 -1.57 5.82 -25.21
CA ALA A 371 -1.71 5.56 -23.78
C ALA A 371 -1.80 6.87 -22.98
N TYR A 372 -2.93 7.11 -22.32
CA TYR A 372 -3.09 8.18 -21.33
C TYR A 372 -2.68 7.65 -19.95
N ILE A 373 -1.54 8.12 -19.44
CA ILE A 373 -0.98 7.70 -18.17
C ILE A 373 -1.38 8.66 -17.05
N GLN A 374 -1.99 8.13 -16.00
CA GLN A 374 -2.40 8.85 -14.79
C GLN A 374 -1.64 8.34 -13.56
N ASN A 375 -1.57 9.18 -12.53
CA ASN A 375 -0.89 8.89 -11.26
C ASN A 375 0.58 8.50 -11.40
N TYR A 376 1.26 8.96 -12.45
CA TYR A 376 2.69 8.74 -12.62
C TYR A 376 3.49 9.32 -11.44
N GLN A 377 4.37 8.53 -10.85
CA GLN A 377 5.28 8.90 -9.78
C GLN A 377 6.72 9.01 -10.28
N THR A 378 7.58 9.74 -9.57
CA THR A 378 8.98 9.96 -10.00
C THR A 378 9.83 8.70 -10.09
N GLN A 379 9.42 7.62 -9.41
CA GLN A 379 10.06 6.31 -9.46
C GLN A 379 9.53 5.40 -10.58
N ASP A 380 8.45 5.80 -11.26
CA ASP A 380 7.86 5.03 -12.35
C ASP A 380 8.71 5.13 -13.61
N LYS A 381 8.50 4.21 -14.54
CA LYS A 381 9.19 4.17 -15.83
C LYS A 381 8.19 4.01 -16.96
N VAL A 382 8.39 4.78 -18.03
CA VAL A 382 7.76 4.53 -19.33
C VAL A 382 8.74 3.71 -20.16
N ILE A 383 8.32 2.53 -20.61
CA ILE A 383 9.15 1.64 -21.43
C ILE A 383 8.80 1.86 -22.90
N LEU A 384 9.80 2.19 -23.71
CA LEU A 384 9.69 2.48 -25.14
C LEU A 384 10.57 1.52 -25.94
N ALA A 385 10.18 1.18 -27.17
CA ALA A 385 11.00 0.33 -28.04
C ALA A 385 12.07 1.15 -28.79
N GLY A 386 13.25 0.59 -29.00
CA GLY A 386 14.35 1.30 -29.65
C GLY A 386 15.15 2.17 -28.68
N ALA A 387 15.64 3.30 -29.18
CA ALA A 387 16.46 4.25 -28.45
C ALA A 387 15.66 5.50 -28.04
N VAL A 388 16.16 6.28 -27.07
CA VAL A 388 15.47 7.51 -26.64
C VAL A 388 15.35 8.52 -27.78
N GLU A 389 16.32 8.55 -28.70
CA GLU A 389 16.38 9.44 -29.85
C GLU A 389 15.31 9.14 -30.92
N ASP A 390 14.66 7.97 -30.84
CA ASP A 390 13.54 7.60 -31.70
C ASP A 390 12.22 8.29 -31.28
N TYR A 391 12.25 9.10 -30.20
CA TYR A 391 11.10 9.77 -29.62
C TYR A 391 11.34 11.25 -29.36
N THR A 392 10.25 12.00 -29.35
CA THR A 392 10.20 13.41 -28.97
C THR A 392 9.27 13.61 -27.78
N TYR A 393 9.59 14.61 -26.96
CA TYR A 393 8.89 14.90 -25.72
C TYR A 393 8.46 16.37 -25.70
N ALA A 394 7.17 16.62 -25.56
CA ALA A 394 6.62 17.97 -25.57
C ALA A 394 5.69 18.19 -24.37
N THR A 395 5.83 19.31 -23.68
CA THR A 395 4.92 19.64 -22.57
C THR A 395 3.65 20.30 -23.11
N LEU A 396 2.49 19.75 -22.78
CA LEU A 396 1.18 20.37 -23.02
C LEU A 396 0.47 20.63 -21.69
N GLY A 397 0.56 21.87 -21.21
CA GLY A 397 -0.02 22.25 -19.92
C GLY A 397 0.71 21.57 -18.75
N SER A 398 0.01 20.69 -18.03
CA SER A 398 0.55 19.89 -16.92
C SER A 398 0.85 18.44 -17.32
N ALA A 399 0.85 18.12 -18.61
CA ALA A 399 1.13 16.79 -19.12
C ALA A 399 2.35 16.80 -20.05
N LEU A 400 3.00 15.65 -20.17
CA LEU A 400 4.07 15.39 -21.13
C LEU A 400 3.56 14.48 -22.24
N GLU A 401 3.61 14.95 -23.48
CA GLU A 401 3.35 14.18 -24.69
C GLU A 401 4.61 13.44 -25.12
N ILE A 402 4.45 12.17 -25.50
CA ILE A 402 5.50 11.30 -26.03
C ILE A 402 5.09 10.93 -27.46
N SER A 403 5.90 11.33 -28.43
CA SER A 403 5.67 11.04 -29.84
C SER A 403 6.86 10.30 -30.44
N THR A 404 6.64 9.48 -31.46
CA THR A 404 7.72 8.96 -32.30
C THR A 404 8.43 10.11 -33.04
N LEU A 405 9.64 9.86 -33.54
CA LEU A 405 10.40 10.85 -34.31
C LEU A 405 9.67 11.30 -35.60
N ASP A 406 8.82 10.43 -36.15
CA ASP A 406 7.98 10.72 -37.32
C ASP A 406 6.73 11.55 -36.98
N GLY A 407 6.53 11.87 -35.70
CA GLY A 407 5.50 12.80 -35.20
C GLY A 407 4.22 12.14 -34.70
N ASP A 408 4.20 10.82 -34.58
CA ASP A 408 3.02 10.09 -34.13
C ASP A 408 2.91 10.10 -32.60
N LEU A 409 1.76 10.47 -32.04
CA LEU A 409 1.54 10.65 -30.60
C LEU A 409 1.09 9.33 -29.96
N ILE A 410 1.96 8.73 -29.15
CA ILE A 410 1.74 7.40 -28.58
C ILE A 410 1.44 7.41 -27.08
N GLY A 411 1.70 8.53 -26.41
CA GLY A 411 1.54 8.62 -24.96
C GLY A 411 1.34 10.03 -24.45
N ILE A 412 0.52 10.17 -23.41
CA ILE A 412 0.35 11.41 -22.65
C ILE A 412 0.48 11.07 -21.17
N VAL A 413 1.43 11.70 -20.47
CA VAL A 413 1.67 11.47 -19.04
C VAL A 413 1.22 12.68 -18.23
N GLU A 414 0.20 12.50 -17.40
CA GLU A 414 -0.33 13.57 -16.56
C GLU A 414 0.59 13.91 -15.39
N GLY A 415 0.68 15.20 -15.05
CA GLY A 415 1.39 15.70 -13.87
C GLY A 415 2.89 15.84 -14.04
N VAL A 416 3.41 15.64 -15.26
CA VAL A 416 4.84 15.58 -15.58
C VAL A 416 5.22 16.67 -16.57
N GLY A 417 6.40 17.26 -16.39
CA GLY A 417 6.89 18.36 -17.22
C GLY A 417 8.07 18.00 -18.13
N ALA A 418 8.89 17.00 -17.77
CA ALA A 418 10.09 16.68 -18.52
C ALA A 418 10.60 15.24 -18.30
N VAL A 419 11.47 14.79 -19.21
CA VAL A 419 12.31 13.60 -18.99
C VAL A 419 13.37 13.91 -17.91
N SER A 420 13.55 13.00 -16.96
CA SER A 420 14.52 13.11 -15.86
C SER A 420 15.74 12.21 -16.07
N ALA A 421 15.52 10.97 -16.52
CA ALA A 421 16.57 10.00 -16.77
C ALA A 421 16.13 8.98 -17.83
N THR A 422 17.12 8.30 -18.41
CA THR A 422 16.92 7.25 -19.41
C THR A 422 17.89 6.10 -19.16
N GLU A 423 17.41 4.88 -19.33
CA GLU A 423 18.18 3.64 -19.17
C GLU A 423 17.95 2.78 -20.40
N THR A 424 18.99 2.58 -21.22
CA THR A 424 18.94 1.62 -22.32
C THR A 424 18.98 0.20 -21.76
N LEU A 425 18.03 -0.62 -22.16
CA LEU A 425 17.93 -2.02 -21.77
C LEU A 425 18.51 -2.91 -22.88
N ASP A 426 19.15 -4.02 -22.50
CA ASP A 426 19.81 -4.94 -23.44
C ASP A 426 18.84 -5.62 -24.42
N ASN A 427 17.54 -5.45 -24.21
CA ASN A 427 16.48 -6.01 -25.02
C ASN A 427 15.96 -5.05 -26.11
N GLY A 428 16.72 -4.01 -26.44
CA GLY A 428 16.35 -3.05 -27.47
C GLY A 428 15.17 -2.16 -27.07
N THR A 429 14.93 -1.96 -25.78
CA THR A 429 14.03 -0.91 -25.26
C THR A 429 14.81 0.13 -24.48
N VAL A 430 14.15 1.26 -24.20
CA VAL A 430 14.63 2.28 -23.29
C VAL A 430 13.59 2.50 -22.21
N ALA A 431 14.02 2.52 -20.95
CA ALA A 431 13.20 2.97 -19.84
C ALA A 431 13.42 4.47 -19.63
N VAL A 432 12.33 5.22 -19.62
CA VAL A 432 12.34 6.67 -19.46
C VAL A 432 11.69 7.02 -18.13
N GLN A 433 12.43 7.72 -17.28
CA GLN A 433 11.91 8.34 -16.06
C GLN A 433 11.57 9.79 -16.32
N LEU A 434 10.49 10.27 -15.72
CA LEU A 434 9.94 11.60 -15.94
C LEU A 434 9.80 12.37 -14.62
N ARG A 435 9.70 13.70 -14.68
CA ARG A 435 9.59 14.60 -13.52
C ARG A 435 8.82 15.89 -13.77
#